data_AF-A0A532UTF5-F1
#
_entry.id   AF-A0A532UTF5-F1
#
_cell.length_a   1.000
_cell.length_b   1.000
_cell.length_c   1.000
_cell.angle_alpha   90.00
_cell.angle_beta   90.00
_cell.angle_gamma   90.00
#
_symmetry.space_group_name_H-M   'P 1'
#
loop_
_entity.id
_entity.type
_entity.pdbx_description
1 polymer ?
#
loop_
_entity_poly.entity_id
_entity_poly.type
_entity_poly.pdbx_seq_one_letter_code
_entity_poly.pdbx_strand_id
1 'polypeptide(L)'
;MERLYASYNDDIEFLIVYIREAHPEMLKEGNKTGIVGRPKSLDERVILATECVSKYKFTMPMVIDGMDGKVNSDYQAAPVRVTVTDIDGKVAFYAGRGPSDFRLPPVERTLKKLIANGGRMPPPPVPQWSRPVNGLRCGLIIDPEEFTVGEQVVVQLKFDNTTNKSINLYYKSTDALKRIAIDNGNGQTLELQSAGGRSSRRRGRSGSPIQTIAPGQAFETEIEAKIIAGPGKETFAAGQFHAVYNLEVNDETLAQVEPAPEQAVWTGKLTSGKYALSVNSAPPVGCADCHGGEDYHHKLDEDCEGCHVGEVGTDEFDVKKEACGQCHPREGVQGRRQILGPGGEFEMASRHIPGKLEDKHCLMCHDNSKHRNGVVSLIDPDSEGTEPWTGSRTDFCLTCHDGEPPEGVSFPTQFKGTGFDKMMFLGSRLSQTKEGCSYCHLPHGSPYPSLLKNLHAH
;
A
#
# COMPACT_ATOMS: atom_id res chain seq x y z
N MET A 1 5.35 0.99 11.04
CA MET A 1 6.70 1.13 11.61
C MET A 1 7.66 0.17 10.94
N GLU A 2 7.47 -1.15 10.98
CA GLU A 2 8.35 -2.11 10.26
C GLU A 2 8.57 -1.77 8.78
N ARG A 3 7.50 -1.39 8.04
CA ARG A 3 7.65 -0.89 6.65
C ARG A 3 8.61 0.31 6.55
N LEU A 4 8.48 1.30 7.44
CA LEU A 4 9.38 2.46 7.44
C LEU A 4 10.80 2.06 7.82
N TYR A 5 10.96 1.13 8.76
CA TYR A 5 12.27 0.61 9.13
C TYR A 5 12.93 -0.09 7.94
N ALA A 6 12.23 -1.00 7.26
CA ALA A 6 12.76 -1.67 6.07
C ALA A 6 13.13 -0.69 4.93
N SER A 7 12.41 0.44 4.81
CA SER A 7 12.66 1.42 3.74
C SER A 7 13.75 2.44 4.07
N TYR A 8 13.99 2.75 5.35
CA TYR A 8 14.82 3.89 5.75
C TYR A 8 15.90 3.55 6.79
N ASN A 9 16.11 2.28 7.14
CA ASN A 9 17.10 1.88 8.16
C ASN A 9 18.56 2.11 7.77
N ASP A 10 18.86 2.28 6.48
CA ASP A 10 20.20 2.63 6.00
C ASP A 10 20.55 4.10 6.31
N ASP A 11 19.55 4.99 6.40
CA ASP A 11 19.73 6.43 6.61
C ASP A 11 19.27 6.92 8.00
N ILE A 12 18.35 6.18 8.64
CA ILE A 12 17.68 6.58 9.89
C ILE A 12 17.79 5.47 10.92
N GLU A 13 18.17 5.82 12.15
CA GLU A 13 18.12 4.91 13.28
C GLU A 13 16.71 4.76 13.84
N PHE A 14 16.28 3.52 14.06
CA PHE A 14 14.98 3.20 14.64
C PHE A 14 15.15 2.44 15.95
N LEU A 15 14.35 2.83 16.95
CA LEU A 15 14.34 2.20 18.27
C LEU A 15 12.93 2.13 18.82
N ILE A 16 12.49 0.93 19.22
CA ILE A 16 11.29 0.75 20.02
C ILE A 16 11.67 0.80 21.50
N VAL A 17 11.01 1.64 22.28
CA VAL A 17 11.13 1.62 23.75
C VAL A 17 9.87 0.98 24.33
N TYR A 18 10.01 -0.21 24.89
CA TYR A 18 8.94 -0.90 25.60
C TYR A 18 8.69 -0.23 26.95
N ILE A 19 7.61 0.55 27.03
CA ILE A 19 7.15 1.26 28.24
C ILE A 19 6.13 0.43 29.02
N ARG A 20 5.63 0.99 30.13
CA ARG A 20 4.53 0.39 30.91
C ARG A 20 3.31 0.04 30.06
N GLU A 21 2.67 -1.06 30.43
CA GLU A 21 1.55 -1.69 29.76
C GLU A 21 0.33 -0.77 29.83
N ALA A 22 -0.35 -0.59 28.69
CA ALA A 22 -1.57 0.21 28.62
C ALA A 22 -2.72 -0.43 29.40
N HIS A 23 -2.78 -1.77 29.41
CA HIS A 23 -3.88 -2.57 29.93
C HIS A 23 -3.40 -3.76 30.79
N PRO A 24 -2.72 -3.50 31.92
CA PRO A 24 -2.23 -4.57 32.80
C PRO A 24 -3.36 -5.44 33.36
N GLU A 25 -4.60 -4.95 33.41
CA GLU A 25 -5.79 -5.71 33.81
C GLU A 25 -6.14 -6.88 32.88
N MET A 26 -5.59 -6.90 31.66
CA MET A 26 -5.76 -8.02 30.72
C MET A 26 -4.79 -9.17 30.98
N LEU A 27 -3.72 -8.95 31.77
CA LEU A 27 -2.77 -9.98 32.18
C LEU A 27 -3.35 -10.76 33.36
N LYS A 28 -4.17 -11.78 33.07
CA LYS A 28 -4.85 -12.62 34.06
C LYS A 28 -4.10 -13.94 34.30
N GLU A 29 -4.44 -14.61 35.41
CA GLU A 29 -3.90 -15.93 35.71
C GLU A 29 -4.11 -16.91 34.55
N GLY A 30 -3.09 -17.74 34.27
CA GLY A 30 -3.10 -18.69 33.15
C GLY A 30 -2.70 -18.11 31.78
N ASN A 31 -2.28 -16.84 31.69
CA ASN A 31 -1.71 -16.31 30.45
C ASN A 31 -0.33 -16.92 30.14
N LYS A 32 0.10 -16.80 28.87
CA LYS A 32 1.32 -17.42 28.34
C LYS A 32 2.61 -17.04 29.07
N THR A 33 2.67 -15.85 29.68
CA THR A 33 3.87 -15.33 30.35
C THR A 33 3.93 -15.65 31.83
N GLY A 34 2.81 -16.06 32.44
CA GLY A 34 2.70 -16.24 33.89
C GLY A 34 2.63 -14.93 34.71
N ILE A 35 2.72 -13.77 34.07
CA ILE A 35 2.72 -12.46 34.75
C ILE A 35 1.28 -11.96 34.88
N VAL A 36 0.86 -11.59 36.09
CA VAL A 36 -0.51 -11.13 36.37
C VAL A 36 -0.50 -9.67 36.81
N GLY A 37 -1.31 -8.85 36.16
CA GLY A 37 -1.39 -7.43 36.44
C GLY A 37 -0.16 -6.65 35.94
N ARG A 38 0.27 -5.64 36.70
CA ARG A 38 1.45 -4.84 36.35
C ARG A 38 2.73 -5.60 36.69
N PRO A 39 3.75 -5.59 35.80
CA PRO A 39 5.04 -6.17 36.11
C PRO A 39 5.68 -5.44 37.30
N LYS A 40 6.25 -6.21 38.22
CA LYS A 40 6.86 -5.74 39.48
C LYS A 40 8.38 -5.68 39.42
N SER A 41 8.99 -6.31 38.42
CA SER A 41 10.43 -6.34 38.20
C SER A 41 10.77 -6.09 36.73
N LEU A 42 12.05 -5.79 36.47
CA LEU A 42 12.56 -5.66 35.12
C LEU A 42 12.44 -6.99 34.36
N ASP A 43 12.72 -8.12 35.00
CA ASP A 43 12.62 -9.45 34.39
C ASP A 43 11.19 -9.76 33.92
N GLU A 44 10.18 -9.41 34.72
CA GLU A 44 8.78 -9.54 34.29
C GLU A 44 8.50 -8.67 33.06
N ARG A 45 8.97 -7.42 33.04
CA ARG A 45 8.81 -6.55 31.86
C ARG A 45 9.56 -7.08 30.64
N VAL A 46 10.75 -7.67 30.81
CA VAL A 46 11.53 -8.32 29.74
C VAL A 46 10.75 -9.49 29.14
N ILE A 47 10.09 -10.30 29.96
CA ILE A 47 9.26 -11.42 29.48
C ILE A 47 8.09 -10.88 28.65
N LEU A 48 7.37 -9.85 29.12
CA LEU A 48 6.27 -9.23 28.39
C LEU A 48 6.73 -8.59 27.07
N ALA A 49 7.88 -7.90 27.08
CA ALA A 49 8.50 -7.33 25.89
C ALA A 49 8.91 -8.43 24.88
N THR A 50 9.48 -9.53 25.35
CA THR A 50 9.88 -10.68 24.52
C THR A 50 8.68 -11.35 23.89
N GLU A 51 7.58 -11.50 24.63
CA GLU A 51 6.31 -11.97 24.06
C GLU A 51 5.80 -11.02 22.98
N CYS A 52 5.87 -9.71 23.21
CA CYS A 52 5.48 -8.68 22.24
C CYS A 52 6.30 -8.79 20.94
N VAL A 53 7.63 -8.85 21.03
CA VAL A 53 8.54 -9.05 19.87
C VAL A 53 8.20 -10.33 19.13
N SER A 54 8.02 -11.44 19.85
CA SER A 54 7.73 -12.74 19.23
C SER A 54 6.36 -12.77 18.54
N LYS A 55 5.35 -12.16 19.16
CA LYS A 55 3.97 -12.12 18.68
C LYS A 55 3.84 -11.26 17.43
N TYR A 56 4.46 -10.08 17.43
CA TYR A 56 4.37 -9.12 16.32
C TYR A 56 5.52 -9.23 15.32
N LYS A 57 6.48 -10.12 15.58
CA LYS A 57 7.66 -10.39 14.74
C LYS A 57 8.45 -9.12 14.44
N PHE A 58 8.65 -8.27 15.45
CA PHE A 58 9.42 -7.05 15.27
C PHE A 58 10.86 -7.37 14.90
N THR A 59 11.35 -6.74 13.83
CA THR A 59 12.76 -6.79 13.43
C THR A 59 13.52 -5.55 13.90
N MET A 60 12.78 -4.46 14.16
CA MET A 60 13.32 -3.22 14.72
C MET A 60 13.93 -3.46 16.12
N PRO A 61 15.10 -2.86 16.43
CA PRO A 61 15.68 -2.91 17.76
C PRO A 61 14.69 -2.44 18.83
N MET A 62 14.58 -3.21 19.92
CA MET A 62 13.74 -2.89 21.06
C MET A 62 14.57 -2.84 22.34
N VAL A 63 14.39 -1.77 23.12
CA VAL A 63 14.90 -1.61 24.49
C VAL A 63 13.74 -1.47 25.46
N ILE A 64 14.02 -1.59 26.74
CA ILE A 64 12.99 -1.59 27.80
C ILE A 64 13.17 -0.35 28.67
N ASP A 65 12.10 0.41 28.88
CA ASP A 65 12.10 1.52 29.82
C ASP A 65 12.34 1.00 31.24
N GLY A 66 13.10 1.75 32.02
CA GLY A 66 13.42 1.41 33.40
C GLY A 66 12.16 1.22 34.25
N MET A 67 12.28 0.49 35.36
CA MET A 67 11.15 0.32 36.28
C MET A 67 10.73 1.65 36.94
N ASP A 68 11.60 2.67 36.93
CA ASP A 68 11.29 4.07 37.29
C ASP A 68 10.38 4.78 36.27
N GLY A 69 10.24 4.24 35.06
CA GLY A 69 9.36 4.76 34.00
C GLY A 69 9.81 6.10 33.44
N LYS A 70 11.12 6.39 33.52
CA LYS A 70 11.66 7.70 33.17
C LYS A 70 11.42 8.07 31.71
N VAL A 71 11.64 7.15 30.76
CA VAL A 71 11.43 7.45 29.33
C VAL A 71 9.95 7.72 29.06
N ASN A 72 9.05 6.90 29.59
CA ASN A 72 7.62 7.13 29.47
C ASN A 72 7.17 8.49 30.05
N SER A 73 7.76 8.90 31.17
CA SER A 73 7.47 10.20 31.80
C SER A 73 7.97 11.37 30.96
N ASP A 74 9.26 11.35 30.60
CA ASP A 74 9.93 12.45 29.89
C ASP A 74 9.33 12.67 28.50
N TYR A 75 8.99 11.58 27.80
CA TYR A 75 8.38 11.62 26.47
C TYR A 75 6.86 11.61 26.50
N GLN A 76 6.22 11.56 27.68
CA GLN A 76 4.77 11.42 27.84
C GLN A 76 4.21 10.35 26.88
N ALA A 77 4.85 9.17 26.86
CA ALA A 77 4.71 8.22 25.76
C ALA A 77 3.49 7.30 25.88
N ALA A 78 2.85 7.24 27.05
CA ALA A 78 1.68 6.40 27.27
C ALA A 78 0.44 6.85 26.45
N PRO A 79 -0.35 5.92 25.89
CA PRO A 79 -0.10 4.47 25.83
C PRO A 79 0.87 4.07 24.70
N VAL A 80 1.02 4.91 23.69
CA VAL A 80 1.98 4.78 22.60
C VAL A 80 2.27 6.17 22.05
N ARG A 81 3.51 6.42 21.63
CA ARG A 81 3.92 7.66 21.00
C ARG A 81 5.08 7.43 20.05
N VAL A 82 5.19 8.29 19.04
CA VAL A 82 6.33 8.32 18.14
C VAL A 82 6.96 9.71 18.22
N THR A 83 8.28 9.73 18.24
CA THR A 83 9.10 10.94 18.22
C THR A 83 10.21 10.71 17.23
N VAL A 84 10.58 11.76 16.50
CA VAL A 84 11.73 11.79 15.62
C VAL A 84 12.63 12.92 16.07
N THR A 85 13.91 12.63 16.24
CA THR A 85 14.95 13.61 16.55
C THR A 85 15.89 13.75 15.36
N ASP A 86 16.39 14.96 15.16
CA ASP A 86 17.44 15.22 14.16
C ASP A 86 18.83 14.87 14.71
N ILE A 87 19.86 14.96 13.85
CA ILE A 87 21.25 14.63 14.20
C ILE A 87 21.86 15.58 15.26
N ASP A 88 21.27 16.75 15.49
CA ASP A 88 21.69 17.70 16.51
C ASP A 88 20.93 17.47 17.85
N GLY A 89 20.11 16.41 17.93
CA GLY A 89 19.33 16.04 19.12
C GLY A 89 18.06 16.87 19.32
N LYS A 90 17.61 17.63 18.32
CA LYS A 90 16.37 18.42 18.40
C LYS A 90 15.18 17.57 17.95
N VAL A 91 14.03 17.85 18.53
CA VAL A 91 12.78 17.16 18.16
C VAL A 91 12.30 17.67 16.80
N ALA A 92 12.39 16.81 15.78
CA ALA A 92 11.91 17.07 14.43
C ALA A 92 10.41 16.76 14.27
N PHE A 93 9.92 15.74 14.98
CA PHE A 93 8.50 15.40 15.03
C PHE A 93 8.12 14.81 16.38
N TYR A 94 6.95 15.21 16.87
CA TYR A 94 6.40 14.74 18.13
C TYR A 94 4.91 14.50 17.97
N ALA A 95 4.50 13.23 17.88
CA ALA A 95 3.10 12.90 17.75
C ALA A 95 2.29 13.38 18.97
N GLY A 96 1.01 13.65 18.82
CA GLY A 96 0.08 13.83 19.91
C GLY A 96 -0.18 12.52 20.67
N ARG A 97 -1.24 12.50 21.49
CA ARG A 97 -1.53 11.33 22.34
C ARG A 97 -2.01 10.14 21.51
N GLY A 98 -1.33 9.02 21.64
CA GLY A 98 -1.76 7.75 21.05
C GLY A 98 -2.96 7.11 21.78
N PRO A 99 -3.57 6.08 21.18
CA PRO A 99 -3.27 5.58 19.83
C PRO A 99 -3.83 6.47 18.72
N SER A 100 -4.72 7.42 19.05
CA SER A 100 -5.45 8.22 18.06
C SER A 100 -4.55 9.07 17.16
N ASP A 101 -3.43 9.56 17.67
CA ASP A 101 -2.49 10.38 16.90
C ASP A 101 -1.19 9.65 16.51
N PHE A 102 -1.16 8.33 16.63
CA PHE A 102 -0.06 7.53 16.07
C PHE A 102 -0.26 7.38 14.56
N ARG A 103 0.30 8.32 13.79
CA ARG A 103 0.08 8.41 12.34
C ARG A 103 1.39 8.24 11.58
N LEU A 104 1.44 7.27 10.68
CA LEU A 104 2.63 6.98 9.88
C LEU A 104 2.96 8.05 8.82
N PRO A 105 1.99 8.66 8.11
CA PRO A 105 2.34 9.62 7.05
C PRO A 105 3.11 10.86 7.54
N PRO A 106 2.74 11.52 8.67
CA PRO A 106 3.55 12.59 9.23
C PRO A 106 4.97 12.16 9.62
N VAL A 107 5.12 10.94 10.15
CA VAL A 107 6.43 10.37 10.47
C VAL A 107 7.26 10.23 9.20
N GLU A 108 6.72 9.56 8.18
CA GLU A 108 7.40 9.32 6.91
C GLU A 108 7.82 10.63 6.22
N ARG A 109 6.95 11.65 6.20
CA ARG A 109 7.32 12.99 5.70
C ARG A 109 8.48 13.60 6.47
N THR A 110 8.50 13.46 7.79
CA THR A 110 9.60 13.96 8.63
C THR A 110 10.90 13.24 8.29
N LEU A 111 10.87 11.91 8.14
CA LEU A 111 12.06 11.13 7.76
C LEU A 111 12.62 11.59 6.41
N LYS A 112 11.77 11.72 5.39
CA LYS A 112 12.17 12.21 4.05
C LYS A 112 12.84 13.58 4.13
N LYS A 113 12.31 14.51 4.94
CA LYS A 113 12.92 15.83 5.16
C LYS A 113 14.30 15.75 5.79
N LEU A 114 14.46 14.92 6.82
CA LEU A 114 15.75 14.74 7.48
C LEU A 114 16.78 14.18 6.50
N ILE A 115 16.42 13.14 5.75
CA ILE A 115 17.30 12.51 4.75
C ILE A 115 17.74 13.54 3.70
N ALA A 116 16.79 14.29 3.13
CA ALA A 116 17.07 15.32 2.12
C ALA A 116 17.94 16.48 2.65
N ASN A 117 18.02 16.68 3.96
CA ASN A 117 18.74 17.79 4.60
C ASN A 117 19.89 17.30 5.49
N GLY A 118 20.49 16.14 5.19
CA GLY A 118 21.68 15.63 5.87
C GLY A 118 21.46 15.38 7.37
N GLY A 119 20.27 14.87 7.71
CA GLY A 119 19.86 14.54 9.07
C GLY A 119 19.37 15.73 9.90
N ARG A 120 19.22 16.93 9.33
CA ARG A 120 18.75 18.14 10.04
C ARG A 120 17.38 18.56 9.57
N MET A 121 16.51 18.96 10.51
CA MET A 121 15.19 19.45 10.13
C MET A 121 15.34 20.83 9.47
N PRO A 122 14.86 21.03 8.21
CA PRO A 122 14.90 22.34 7.59
C PRO A 122 14.01 23.33 8.36
N PRO A 123 14.27 24.65 8.22
CA PRO A 123 13.37 25.66 8.78
C PRO A 123 11.96 25.48 8.20
N PRO A 124 10.90 25.80 8.96
CA PRO A 124 9.54 25.76 8.45
C PRO A 124 9.40 26.60 7.18
N PRO A 125 8.64 26.13 6.16
CA PRO A 125 8.39 26.92 4.97
C PRO A 125 7.76 28.27 5.31
N VAL A 126 8.11 29.30 4.54
CA VAL A 126 7.55 30.65 4.74
C VAL A 126 6.25 30.76 3.93
N PRO A 127 5.13 31.17 4.55
CA PRO A 127 3.87 31.33 3.82
C PRO A 127 4.01 32.37 2.71
N GLN A 128 3.45 32.06 1.54
CA GLN A 128 3.36 33.03 0.44
C GLN A 128 2.13 33.91 0.62
N TRP A 129 2.36 35.16 1.01
CA TRP A 129 1.32 36.12 1.40
C TRP A 129 0.78 36.91 0.21
N SER A 130 -0.51 37.26 0.30
CA SER A 130 -1.12 38.29 -0.52
C SER A 130 -1.11 39.67 0.13
N ARG A 131 -1.51 40.68 -0.66
CA ARG A 131 -1.82 42.02 -0.12
C ARG A 131 -3.09 41.94 0.75
N PRO A 132 -3.15 42.68 1.88
CA PRO A 132 -4.35 42.71 2.70
C PRO A 132 -5.58 43.23 1.95
N VAL A 133 -6.72 42.57 2.14
CA VAL A 133 -8.04 42.98 1.66
C VAL A 133 -8.91 43.26 2.88
N ASN A 134 -9.37 44.51 3.02
CA ASN A 134 -10.09 44.95 4.22
C ASN A 134 -9.36 44.59 5.52
N GLY A 135 -8.03 44.64 5.48
CA GLY A 135 -7.16 44.35 6.63
C GLY A 135 -6.92 42.88 6.95
N LEU A 136 -7.41 41.94 6.14
CA LEU A 136 -7.11 40.51 6.24
C LEU A 136 -6.21 40.07 5.08
N ARG A 137 -5.17 39.29 5.33
CA ARG A 137 -4.36 38.63 4.27
C ARG A 137 -4.27 37.13 4.49
N CYS A 138 -4.07 36.36 3.41
CA CYS A 138 -3.91 34.90 3.45
C CYS A 138 -2.51 34.49 2.98
N GLY A 139 -1.91 33.54 3.70
CA GLY A 139 -0.70 32.83 3.34
C GLY A 139 -1.01 31.35 3.08
N LEU A 140 -0.35 30.78 2.07
CA LEU A 140 -0.41 29.36 1.72
C LEU A 140 0.97 28.72 1.89
N ILE A 141 0.99 27.50 2.40
CA ILE A 141 2.12 26.56 2.38
C ILE A 141 1.58 25.20 1.94
N ILE A 142 2.34 24.49 1.12
CA ILE A 142 2.11 23.08 0.82
C ILE A 142 3.42 22.34 1.05
N ASP A 143 3.35 21.26 1.81
CA ASP A 143 4.51 20.52 2.29
C ASP A 143 4.35 19.00 2.08
N PRO A 144 5.30 18.32 1.42
CA PRO A 144 6.52 18.86 0.82
C PRO A 144 6.26 19.73 -0.43
N GLU A 145 7.22 20.62 -0.74
CA GLU A 145 7.18 21.46 -1.97
C GLU A 145 7.48 20.64 -3.23
N GLU A 146 8.21 19.54 -3.07
CA GLU A 146 8.51 18.56 -4.10
C GLU A 146 7.77 17.25 -3.80
N PHE A 147 6.99 16.74 -4.75
CA PHE A 147 6.20 15.54 -4.56
C PHE A 147 5.95 14.80 -5.88
N THR A 148 5.56 13.53 -5.77
CA THR A 148 4.99 12.76 -6.88
C THR A 148 3.46 12.73 -6.81
N VAL A 149 2.80 12.70 -7.96
CA VAL A 149 1.34 12.58 -8.02
C VAL A 149 0.89 11.34 -7.24
N GLY A 150 -0.06 11.53 -6.35
CA GLY A 150 -0.57 10.48 -5.47
C GLY A 150 0.07 10.45 -4.08
N GLU A 151 1.12 11.22 -3.82
CA GLU A 151 1.67 11.38 -2.47
C GLU A 151 0.76 12.25 -1.58
N GLN A 152 0.92 12.06 -0.26
CA GLN A 152 0.23 12.88 0.73
C GLN A 152 1.02 14.15 1.02
N VAL A 153 0.32 15.28 0.98
CA VAL A 153 0.83 16.60 1.33
C VAL A 153 0.06 17.17 2.52
N VAL A 154 0.67 18.16 3.14
CA VAL A 154 0.09 18.99 4.18
C VAL A 154 -0.11 20.39 3.61
N VAL A 155 -1.34 20.86 3.64
CA VAL A 155 -1.70 22.22 3.26
C VAL A 155 -1.86 23.04 4.54
N GLN A 156 -1.08 24.11 4.67
CA GLN A 156 -1.26 25.07 5.75
C GLN A 156 -1.76 26.40 5.20
N LEU A 157 -2.82 26.91 5.81
CA LEU A 157 -3.36 28.24 5.52
C LEU A 157 -3.21 29.11 6.76
N LYS A 158 -2.78 30.35 6.53
CA LYS A 158 -2.61 31.35 7.59
C LYS A 158 -3.34 32.63 7.22
N PHE A 159 -4.20 33.09 8.12
CA PHE A 159 -5.00 34.30 7.94
C PHE A 159 -4.56 35.33 8.97
N ASP A 160 -4.03 36.46 8.52
CA ASP A 160 -3.40 37.46 9.38
C ASP A 160 -4.23 38.74 9.42
N ASN A 161 -4.59 39.17 10.63
CA ASN A 161 -5.36 40.39 10.86
C ASN A 161 -4.42 41.58 11.06
N THR A 162 -4.35 42.40 10.02
CA THR A 162 -3.50 43.61 9.97
C THR A 162 -4.21 44.86 10.50
N THR A 163 -5.44 44.73 11.02
CA THR A 163 -6.21 45.85 11.58
C THR A 163 -6.02 45.99 13.09
N ASN A 164 -6.57 47.07 13.64
CA ASN A 164 -6.65 47.31 15.07
C ASN A 164 -7.94 46.77 15.72
N LYS A 165 -8.79 46.03 14.99
CA LYS A 165 -10.04 45.44 15.49
C LYS A 165 -10.06 43.94 15.23
N SER A 166 -10.84 43.19 16.01
CA SER A 166 -11.03 41.77 15.73
C SER A 166 -11.77 41.55 14.40
N ILE A 167 -11.37 40.54 13.66
CA ILE A 167 -12.01 40.10 12.42
C ILE A 167 -12.66 38.75 12.66
N ASN A 168 -13.95 38.62 12.32
CA ASN A 168 -14.63 37.34 12.29
C ASN A 168 -14.60 36.80 10.86
N LEU A 169 -13.87 35.71 10.63
CA LEU A 169 -13.68 35.09 9.32
C LEU A 169 -14.56 33.85 9.19
N TYR A 170 -15.33 33.75 8.10
CA TYR A 170 -15.95 32.48 7.73
C TYR A 170 -14.91 31.54 7.11
N TYR A 171 -14.70 30.39 7.75
CA TYR A 171 -13.80 29.34 7.31
C TYR A 171 -14.37 27.95 7.60
N LYS A 172 -14.38 27.10 6.57
CA LYS A 172 -14.80 25.70 6.68
C LYS A 172 -13.73 24.80 6.07
N SER A 173 -13.13 23.94 6.89
CA SER A 173 -12.01 23.09 6.48
C SER A 173 -12.38 22.12 5.34
N THR A 174 -13.63 21.68 5.24
CA THR A 174 -14.10 20.78 4.17
C THR A 174 -14.05 21.40 2.78
N ASP A 175 -14.09 22.72 2.71
CA ASP A 175 -14.18 23.46 1.44
C ASP A 175 -12.84 24.12 1.10
N ALA A 176 -11.92 24.16 2.07
CA ALA A 176 -10.63 24.83 1.91
C ALA A 176 -9.76 24.20 0.81
N LEU A 177 -9.74 22.87 0.66
CA LEU A 177 -8.97 22.22 -0.41
C LEU A 177 -9.53 22.54 -1.81
N LYS A 178 -10.86 22.63 -1.95
CA LYS A 178 -11.54 22.96 -3.23
C LYS A 178 -11.27 24.40 -3.68
N ARG A 179 -10.80 25.24 -2.76
CA ARG A 179 -10.45 26.64 -2.99
C ARG A 179 -9.01 26.82 -3.44
N ILE A 180 -8.23 25.74 -3.54
CA ILE A 180 -6.84 25.78 -4.00
C ILE A 180 -6.82 25.37 -5.47
N ALA A 181 -6.40 26.30 -6.32
CA ALA A 181 -6.10 26.03 -7.72
C ALA A 181 -4.61 25.71 -7.85
N ILE A 182 -4.27 24.62 -8.53
CA ILE A 182 -2.89 24.22 -8.82
C ILE A 182 -2.76 24.02 -10.34
N ASP A 183 -1.91 24.80 -10.98
CA ASP A 183 -1.68 24.75 -12.43
C ASP A 183 -0.24 25.10 -12.81
N ASN A 184 0.15 24.76 -14.04
CA ASN A 184 1.47 25.07 -14.58
C ASN A 184 1.46 26.13 -15.70
N GLY A 185 0.35 26.86 -15.88
CA GLY A 185 0.17 27.84 -16.96
C GLY A 185 0.01 27.27 -18.37
N ASN A 186 0.31 25.99 -18.60
CA ASN A 186 0.23 25.29 -19.89
C ASN A 186 -1.06 24.43 -20.01
N GLY A 187 -2.02 24.67 -19.12
CA GLY A 187 -3.30 23.95 -19.09
C GLY A 187 -3.23 22.55 -18.49
N GLN A 188 -2.19 22.20 -17.73
CA GLN A 188 -2.23 21.07 -16.80
C GLN A 188 -2.62 21.58 -15.42
N THR A 189 -3.47 20.81 -14.74
CA THR A 189 -3.98 21.14 -13.40
C THR A 189 -3.85 19.94 -12.47
N LEU A 190 -3.76 20.23 -11.18
CA LEU A 190 -3.78 19.23 -10.11
C LEU A 190 -4.91 19.55 -9.14
N GLU A 191 -5.42 18.51 -8.48
CA GLU A 191 -6.44 18.64 -7.44
C GLU A 191 -5.95 18.08 -6.11
N LEU A 192 -6.49 18.64 -5.03
CA LEU A 192 -6.25 18.18 -3.68
C LEU A 192 -7.47 17.42 -3.18
N GLN A 193 -7.30 16.11 -2.98
CA GLN A 193 -8.31 15.27 -2.37
C GLN A 193 -8.03 15.15 -0.87
N SER A 194 -9.07 15.28 -0.03
CA SER A 194 -8.92 15.04 1.40
C SER A 194 -8.40 13.61 1.63
N ALA A 195 -7.26 13.49 2.32
CA ALA A 195 -6.73 12.20 2.69
C ALA A 195 -7.67 11.62 3.76
N GLY A 196 -8.54 10.70 3.36
CA GLY A 196 -9.56 10.09 4.22
C GLY A 196 -8.96 9.35 5.40
N GLY A 197 -8.62 10.06 6.47
CA GLY A 197 -8.46 9.49 7.79
C GLY A 197 -9.85 9.28 8.39
N ARG A 198 -10.06 8.16 9.08
CA ARG A 198 -11.11 8.08 10.10
C ARG A 198 -10.91 9.27 11.01
N SER A 199 -11.67 10.35 10.78
CA SER A 199 -11.91 11.34 11.80
C SER A 199 -12.34 10.53 12.99
N SER A 200 -11.49 10.49 14.02
CA SER A 200 -11.96 10.04 15.31
C SER A 200 -13.24 10.82 15.50
N ARG A 201 -14.37 10.13 15.63
CA ARG A 201 -15.60 10.75 16.11
C ARG A 201 -15.32 11.19 17.55
N ARG A 202 -14.48 12.21 17.73
CA ARG A 202 -14.82 13.26 18.67
C ARG A 202 -16.14 13.77 18.15
N ARG A 203 -17.22 13.29 18.77
CA ARG A 203 -18.39 14.11 19.07
C ARG A 203 -17.91 15.32 19.89
N GLY A 204 -17.05 16.15 19.30
CA GLY A 204 -16.86 17.53 19.68
C GLY A 204 -17.72 18.29 18.69
N ARG A 205 -18.59 19.19 19.20
CA ARG A 205 -19.32 20.18 18.43
C ARG A 205 -18.51 20.58 17.19
N SER A 206 -19.11 20.54 16.00
CA SER A 206 -18.54 21.26 14.86
C SER A 206 -18.20 22.66 15.37
N GLY A 207 -16.91 22.99 15.42
CA GLY A 207 -16.50 24.34 15.78
C GLY A 207 -17.28 25.33 14.91
N SER A 208 -17.61 26.49 15.46
CA SER A 208 -18.24 27.54 14.67
C SER A 208 -17.44 27.74 13.38
N PRO A 209 -18.07 27.82 12.20
CA PRO A 209 -17.36 28.15 10.96
C PRO A 209 -16.79 29.58 11.01
N ILE A 210 -17.14 30.37 12.04
CA ILE A 210 -16.61 31.69 12.26
C ILE A 210 -15.39 31.60 13.18
N GLN A 211 -14.25 32.07 12.67
CA GLN A 211 -12.99 32.19 13.40
C GLN A 211 -12.75 33.66 13.75
N THR A 212 -12.66 33.98 15.03
CA THR A 212 -12.34 35.34 15.49
C THR A 212 -10.83 35.50 15.57
N ILE A 213 -10.28 36.46 14.82
CA ILE A 213 -8.87 36.79 14.74
C ILE A 213 -8.67 38.15 15.42
N ALA A 214 -8.00 38.18 16.57
CA ALA A 214 -7.75 39.43 17.29
C ALA A 214 -6.75 40.33 16.52
N PRO A 215 -6.66 41.63 16.85
CA PRO A 215 -5.69 42.55 16.24
C PRO A 215 -4.26 42.02 16.33
N GLY A 216 -3.54 41.99 15.21
CA GLY A 216 -2.15 41.50 15.15
C GLY A 216 -1.97 40.00 15.41
N GLN A 217 -3.07 39.23 15.48
CA GLN A 217 -3.02 37.77 15.57
C GLN A 217 -3.29 37.13 14.20
N ALA A 218 -2.93 35.86 14.10
CA ALA A 218 -3.23 35.03 12.95
C ALA A 218 -4.06 33.81 13.34
N PHE A 219 -4.94 33.39 12.45
CA PHE A 219 -5.59 32.08 12.48
C PHE A 219 -4.84 31.13 11.55
N GLU A 220 -4.49 29.95 12.05
CA GLU A 220 -3.73 28.93 11.33
C GLU A 220 -4.50 27.62 11.29
N THR A 221 -4.42 26.93 10.17
CA THR A 221 -5.09 25.64 9.95
C THR A 221 -4.22 24.75 9.07
N GLU A 222 -4.25 23.46 9.38
CA GLU A 222 -3.52 22.43 8.65
C GLU A 222 -4.50 21.37 8.13
N ILE A 223 -4.34 20.95 6.88
CA ILE A 223 -5.18 19.95 6.23
C ILE A 223 -4.29 18.95 5.50
N GLU A 224 -4.47 17.67 5.80
CA GLU A 224 -3.85 16.61 5.02
C GLU A 224 -4.65 16.32 3.75
N ALA A 225 -3.93 16.26 2.65
CA ALA A 225 -4.48 16.01 1.34
C ALA A 225 -3.59 15.04 0.55
N LYS A 226 -4.17 14.46 -0.49
CA LYS A 226 -3.47 13.71 -1.52
C LYS A 226 -3.58 14.49 -2.81
N ILE A 227 -2.46 14.67 -3.51
CA ILE A 227 -2.46 15.35 -4.81
C ILE A 227 -2.83 14.34 -5.89
N ILE A 228 -3.78 14.71 -6.74
CA ILE A 228 -4.23 13.91 -7.88
C ILE A 228 -4.17 14.73 -9.16
N ALA A 229 -4.05 14.05 -10.30
CA ALA A 229 -4.13 14.71 -11.61
C ALA A 229 -5.54 15.28 -11.83
N GLY A 230 -5.63 16.43 -12.50
CA GLY A 230 -6.90 17.01 -12.91
C GLY A 230 -7.61 16.18 -13.98
N PRO A 231 -8.94 16.34 -14.13
CA PRO A 231 -9.74 15.57 -15.07
C PRO A 231 -9.26 15.74 -16.53
N GLY A 232 -9.05 14.61 -17.22
CA GLY A 232 -8.77 14.58 -18.67
C GLY A 232 -7.29 14.59 -19.08
N LYS A 233 -6.34 14.52 -18.15
CA LYS A 233 -4.89 14.44 -18.43
C LYS A 233 -4.17 13.52 -17.42
N GLU A 234 -4.48 12.23 -17.45
CA GLU A 234 -4.00 11.23 -16.49
C GLU A 234 -2.51 10.85 -16.66
N THR A 235 -1.85 11.34 -17.70
CA THR A 235 -0.50 10.91 -18.06
C THR A 235 0.48 12.08 -18.00
N PHE A 236 1.31 12.08 -16.94
CA PHE A 236 2.52 12.89 -16.77
C PHE A 236 2.33 14.39 -16.46
N ALA A 237 1.87 14.71 -15.25
CA ALA A 237 2.10 16.02 -14.66
C ALA A 237 3.54 16.06 -14.11
N ALA A 238 4.44 16.77 -14.77
CA ALA A 238 5.84 16.91 -14.37
C ALA A 238 6.26 18.38 -14.44
N GLY A 239 7.20 18.77 -13.58
CA GLY A 239 7.80 20.10 -13.59
C GLY A 239 7.15 21.07 -12.60
N GLN A 240 7.25 22.36 -12.90
CA GLN A 240 6.87 23.44 -11.97
C GLN A 240 5.38 23.77 -12.05
N PHE A 241 4.73 23.81 -10.90
CA PHE A 241 3.33 24.19 -10.70
C PHE A 241 3.24 25.35 -9.72
N HIS A 242 2.13 26.06 -9.75
CA HIS A 242 1.83 27.12 -8.81
C HIS A 242 0.48 26.86 -8.16
N ALA A 243 0.45 26.94 -6.83
CA ALA A 243 -0.77 26.83 -6.05
C ALA A 243 -1.24 28.21 -5.55
N VAL A 244 -2.55 28.46 -5.62
CA VAL A 244 -3.20 29.66 -5.08
C VAL A 244 -4.48 29.29 -4.37
N TYR A 245 -4.62 29.72 -3.11
CA TYR A 245 -5.87 29.64 -2.37
C TYR A 245 -6.77 30.84 -2.67
N ASN A 246 -8.06 30.61 -2.94
CA ASN A 246 -9.04 31.63 -3.28
C ASN A 246 -10.29 31.51 -2.38
N LEU A 247 -10.58 32.54 -1.61
CA LEU A 247 -11.75 32.62 -0.75
C LEU A 247 -12.60 33.83 -1.11
N GLU A 248 -13.88 33.61 -1.41
CA GLU A 248 -14.88 34.64 -1.55
C GLU A 248 -15.92 34.48 -0.45
N VAL A 249 -16.13 35.52 0.36
CA VAL A 249 -17.19 35.57 1.38
C VAL A 249 -18.17 36.65 0.98
N ASN A 250 -19.39 36.22 0.64
CA ASN A 250 -20.51 37.03 0.18
C ASN A 250 -21.80 36.62 0.90
N ASP A 251 -22.92 37.29 0.60
CA ASP A 251 -24.21 37.04 1.25
C ASP A 251 -24.70 35.59 1.09
N GLU A 252 -24.46 34.97 -0.07
CA GLU A 252 -24.81 33.55 -0.31
C GLU A 252 -24.00 32.59 0.59
N THR A 253 -22.74 32.92 0.87
CA THR A 253 -21.89 32.15 1.79
C THR A 253 -22.38 32.28 3.22
N LEU A 254 -22.76 33.50 3.63
CA LEU A 254 -23.24 33.79 4.98
C LEU A 254 -24.63 33.21 5.24
N ALA A 255 -25.47 33.08 4.20
CA ALA A 255 -26.77 32.42 4.28
C ALA A 255 -26.69 30.93 4.66
N GLN A 256 -25.50 30.31 4.57
CA GLN A 256 -25.28 28.90 4.94
C GLN A 256 -24.89 28.73 6.42
N VAL A 257 -24.77 29.82 7.18
CA VAL A 257 -24.37 29.80 8.60
C VAL A 257 -25.61 29.70 9.48
N GLU A 258 -25.77 28.59 10.20
CA GLU A 258 -26.89 28.36 11.11
C GLU A 258 -26.42 28.07 12.55
N PRO A 259 -26.87 28.83 13.56
CA PRO A 259 -27.68 30.05 13.43
C PRO A 259 -26.90 31.20 12.79
N ALA A 260 -27.62 32.17 12.22
CA ALA A 260 -27.01 33.33 11.58
C ALA A 260 -25.97 34.02 12.50
N PRO A 261 -24.89 34.59 11.94
CA PRO A 261 -23.85 35.23 12.73
C PRO A 261 -24.41 36.37 13.58
N GLU A 262 -24.20 36.32 14.90
CA GLU A 262 -24.57 37.43 15.79
C GLU A 262 -23.64 38.65 15.62
N GLN A 263 -22.44 38.44 15.07
CA GLN A 263 -21.43 39.47 14.86
C GLN A 263 -21.11 39.61 13.37
N ALA A 264 -20.72 40.82 12.95
CA ALA A 264 -20.32 41.10 11.58
C ALA A 264 -19.17 40.16 11.16
N VAL A 265 -19.35 39.48 10.03
CA VAL A 265 -18.36 38.60 9.40
C VAL A 265 -17.66 39.36 8.28
N TRP A 266 -16.36 39.11 8.11
CA TRP A 266 -15.57 39.68 7.03
C TRP A 266 -16.09 39.24 5.67
N THR A 267 -16.25 40.19 4.75
CA THR A 267 -16.69 39.96 3.37
C THR A 267 -15.66 40.50 2.37
N GLY A 268 -15.56 39.81 1.23
CA GLY A 268 -14.61 40.14 0.17
C GLY A 268 -14.00 38.92 -0.50
N LYS A 269 -13.11 39.19 -1.46
CA LYS A 269 -12.30 38.20 -2.16
C LYS A 269 -10.88 38.24 -1.63
N LEU A 270 -10.38 37.09 -1.19
CA LEU A 270 -9.07 36.90 -0.62
C LEU A 270 -8.33 35.83 -1.42
N THR A 271 -7.12 36.15 -1.86
CA THR A 271 -6.23 35.18 -2.50
C THR A 271 -4.99 34.97 -1.64
N SER A 272 -4.29 33.84 -1.77
CA SER A 272 -2.93 33.71 -1.25
C SER A 272 -1.91 34.30 -2.23
N GLY A 273 -0.65 34.39 -1.81
CA GLY A 273 0.46 34.48 -2.77
C GLY A 273 0.55 33.20 -3.61
N LYS A 274 1.24 33.27 -4.76
CA LYS A 274 1.54 32.08 -5.58
C LYS A 274 2.59 31.24 -4.86
N TYR A 275 2.26 29.99 -4.56
CA TYR A 275 3.18 29.04 -3.95
C TYR A 275 3.76 28.12 -5.03
N ALA A 276 5.07 28.12 -5.22
CA ALA A 276 5.73 27.26 -6.21
C ALA A 276 5.82 25.82 -5.70
N LEU A 277 5.60 24.87 -6.60
CA LEU A 277 5.62 23.43 -6.33
C LEU A 277 6.37 22.71 -7.44
N SER A 278 7.15 21.70 -7.09
CA SER A 278 7.80 20.82 -8.06
C SER A 278 7.08 19.47 -8.07
N VAL A 279 6.52 19.11 -9.21
CA VAL A 279 6.00 17.75 -9.41
C VAL A 279 7.08 16.92 -10.04
N ASN A 280 7.63 16.01 -9.24
CA ASN A 280 8.48 14.97 -9.73
C ASN A 280 7.58 13.91 -10.37
N SER A 281 7.36 14.04 -11.68
CA SER A 281 7.21 12.83 -12.46
C SER A 281 8.64 12.37 -12.73
N ALA A 282 8.97 11.16 -12.29
CA ALA A 282 9.89 10.44 -13.13
C ALA A 282 9.25 10.46 -14.54
N PRO A 283 9.99 10.74 -15.64
CA PRO A 283 9.59 10.12 -16.89
C PRO A 283 9.42 8.63 -16.58
N PRO A 284 8.51 7.88 -17.22
CA PRO A 284 8.46 6.44 -17.00
C PRO A 284 9.79 5.86 -17.51
N VAL A 285 10.79 5.81 -16.63
CA VAL A 285 12.07 5.17 -16.83
C VAL A 285 12.06 4.03 -15.83
N GLY A 286 11.31 2.99 -16.20
CA GLY A 286 11.28 1.75 -15.44
C GLY A 286 9.99 1.48 -14.68
N CYS A 287 9.71 0.19 -14.58
CA CYS A 287 8.44 -0.43 -14.24
C CYS A 287 8.07 -0.40 -12.75
N ALA A 288 8.91 0.22 -11.90
CA ALA A 288 8.73 0.28 -10.45
C ALA A 288 7.42 0.99 -10.03
N ASP A 289 6.90 1.88 -10.88
CA ASP A 289 5.68 2.64 -10.60
C ASP A 289 4.39 1.84 -10.87
N CYS A 290 4.42 0.79 -11.70
CA CYS A 290 3.27 -0.10 -11.94
C CYS A 290 3.26 -1.33 -11.03
N HIS A 291 4.43 -1.75 -10.54
CA HIS A 291 4.59 -2.95 -9.72
C HIS A 291 4.85 -2.67 -8.24
N GLY A 292 5.07 -1.41 -7.86
CA GLY A 292 5.47 -1.02 -6.52
C GLY A 292 6.95 -1.33 -6.27
N GLY A 293 7.63 -0.49 -5.47
CA GLY A 293 9.06 -0.61 -5.15
C GLY A 293 9.47 -1.84 -4.32
N GLU A 294 8.62 -2.87 -4.24
CA GLU A 294 8.91 -4.14 -3.58
C GLU A 294 9.19 -5.29 -4.58
N ASP A 295 9.37 -5.00 -5.87
CA ASP A 295 9.95 -5.98 -6.78
C ASP A 295 11.48 -6.04 -6.55
N TYR A 296 11.87 -6.81 -5.53
CA TYR A 296 13.24 -6.99 -5.03
C TYR A 296 14.24 -7.52 -6.07
N HIS A 297 13.80 -7.74 -7.31
CA HIS A 297 14.54 -8.38 -8.37
C HIS A 297 15.20 -7.42 -9.38
N HIS A 298 14.88 -6.13 -9.37
CA HIS A 298 15.45 -5.14 -10.29
C HIS A 298 16.54 -4.26 -9.64
N LYS A 299 17.24 -4.79 -8.62
CA LYS A 299 18.31 -4.07 -7.88
C LYS A 299 19.69 -4.16 -8.53
N LEU A 300 19.86 -4.95 -9.59
CA LEU A 300 21.12 -5.13 -10.31
C LEU A 300 20.86 -5.00 -11.82
N ASP A 301 21.78 -4.37 -12.55
CA ASP A 301 21.79 -4.33 -14.03
C ASP A 301 21.90 -5.76 -14.58
N GLU A 302 20.78 -6.43 -14.78
CA GLU A 302 20.68 -7.76 -15.38
C GLU A 302 20.04 -7.69 -16.77
N ASP A 303 20.39 -8.68 -17.60
CA ASP A 303 19.85 -8.87 -18.95
C ASP A 303 18.34 -9.14 -18.90
N CYS A 304 17.57 -8.12 -19.30
CA CYS A 304 16.12 -8.09 -19.23
C CYS A 304 15.45 -9.04 -20.23
N GLU A 305 16.18 -9.47 -21.27
CA GLU A 305 15.66 -10.38 -22.29
C GLU A 305 15.36 -11.78 -21.72
N GLY A 306 15.87 -12.12 -20.54
CA GLY A 306 15.53 -13.38 -19.86
C GLY A 306 14.04 -13.48 -19.53
N CYS A 307 13.41 -12.39 -19.10
CA CYS A 307 12.08 -12.37 -18.51
C CYS A 307 11.08 -11.46 -19.25
N HIS A 308 11.56 -10.53 -20.08
CA HIS A 308 10.73 -9.57 -20.80
C HIS A 308 10.84 -9.72 -22.31
N VAL A 309 9.79 -9.30 -23.01
CA VAL A 309 9.75 -9.09 -24.46
C VAL A 309 9.45 -7.62 -24.75
N GLY A 310 9.87 -7.15 -25.92
CA GLY A 310 9.67 -5.76 -26.34
C GLY A 310 10.70 -4.80 -25.77
N GLU A 311 10.63 -3.55 -26.21
CA GLU A 311 11.54 -2.48 -25.81
C GLU A 311 11.00 -1.75 -24.57
N VAL A 312 11.83 -1.61 -23.53
CA VAL A 312 11.46 -0.94 -22.27
C VAL A 312 10.91 0.46 -22.56
N GLY A 313 9.70 0.75 -22.06
CA GLY A 313 9.03 2.05 -22.25
C GLY A 313 8.12 2.13 -23.47
N THR A 314 7.91 1.02 -24.18
CA THR A 314 6.94 0.90 -25.29
C THR A 314 5.73 0.05 -24.90
N ASP A 315 4.64 0.14 -25.66
CA ASP A 315 3.45 -0.70 -25.50
C ASP A 315 3.72 -2.19 -25.81
N GLU A 316 4.85 -2.49 -26.46
CA GLU A 316 5.29 -3.85 -26.78
C GLU A 316 6.04 -4.51 -25.60
N PHE A 317 6.38 -3.76 -24.56
CA PHE A 317 7.08 -4.26 -23.38
C PHE A 317 6.16 -5.07 -22.47
N ASP A 318 6.34 -6.39 -22.42
CA ASP A 318 5.56 -7.29 -21.56
C ASP A 318 6.47 -8.35 -20.91
N VAL A 319 5.96 -9.05 -19.91
CA VAL A 319 6.63 -10.24 -19.34
C VAL A 319 6.45 -11.40 -20.31
N LYS A 320 7.51 -12.18 -20.54
CA LYS A 320 7.44 -13.44 -21.29
C LYS A 320 6.34 -14.32 -20.71
N LYS A 321 5.32 -14.62 -21.52
CA LYS A 321 4.24 -15.56 -21.18
C LYS A 321 4.72 -17.02 -21.15
N GLU A 322 5.96 -17.26 -21.56
CA GLU A 322 6.58 -18.56 -21.80
C GLU A 322 7.94 -18.72 -21.05
N ALA A 323 8.00 -18.30 -19.78
CA ALA A 323 9.15 -18.59 -18.89
C ALA A 323 8.77 -19.12 -17.48
N CYS A 324 7.76 -19.98 -17.38
CA CYS A 324 7.23 -20.63 -16.17
C CYS A 324 8.35 -21.19 -15.27
N GLY A 325 9.30 -21.93 -15.86
CA GLY A 325 10.40 -22.57 -15.15
C GLY A 325 11.45 -21.62 -14.57
N GLN A 326 11.47 -20.36 -15.00
CA GLN A 326 12.33 -19.32 -14.43
C GLN A 326 11.67 -18.60 -13.25
N CYS A 327 10.34 -18.61 -13.19
CA CYS A 327 9.55 -17.97 -12.13
C CYS A 327 9.20 -18.89 -10.95
N HIS A 328 9.26 -20.21 -11.13
CA HIS A 328 8.74 -21.24 -10.20
C HIS A 328 9.76 -22.33 -9.77
N PRO A 329 11.06 -22.04 -9.75
CA PRO A 329 11.91 -22.18 -8.55
C PRO A 329 12.60 -20.85 -8.28
N ARG A 330 12.20 -20.10 -7.27
CA ARG A 330 12.96 -18.89 -6.93
C ARG A 330 13.06 -18.73 -5.42
N GLU A 331 14.30 -18.80 -4.96
CA GLU A 331 14.67 -18.63 -3.56
C GLU A 331 14.26 -17.22 -3.09
N GLY A 332 13.68 -17.11 -1.90
CA GLY A 332 13.28 -15.83 -1.30
C GLY A 332 11.86 -15.31 -1.64
N VAL A 333 11.10 -15.96 -2.54
CA VAL A 333 9.71 -15.56 -2.84
C VAL A 333 8.73 -16.38 -1.99
N GLN A 334 8.03 -15.75 -1.04
CA GLN A 334 6.96 -16.43 -0.32
C GLN A 334 5.72 -16.62 -1.21
N GLY A 335 5.17 -17.84 -1.24
CA GLY A 335 3.87 -18.15 -1.87
C GLY A 335 3.89 -18.71 -3.29
N ARG A 336 5.05 -18.76 -3.97
CA ARG A 336 5.16 -19.42 -5.28
C ARG A 336 5.45 -20.91 -5.11
N ARG A 337 4.69 -21.74 -5.83
CA ARG A 337 4.86 -23.21 -5.80
C ARG A 337 6.12 -23.61 -6.56
N GLN A 338 6.84 -24.58 -6.03
CA GLN A 338 7.99 -25.22 -6.68
C GLN A 338 7.48 -26.16 -7.77
N ILE A 339 7.72 -25.87 -9.05
CA ILE A 339 7.21 -26.70 -10.16
C ILE A 339 8.30 -27.57 -10.78
N LEU A 340 9.54 -27.07 -10.88
CA LEU A 340 10.71 -27.78 -11.44
C LEU A 340 11.78 -28.07 -10.39
N GLY A 341 12.68 -29.02 -10.60
CA GLY A 341 13.78 -29.32 -9.67
C GLY A 341 13.39 -30.17 -8.45
N PRO A 342 14.31 -30.43 -7.50
CA PRO A 342 14.07 -31.32 -6.36
C PRO A 342 12.91 -30.83 -5.47
N GLY A 343 11.94 -31.69 -5.19
CA GLY A 343 10.73 -31.36 -4.43
C GLY A 343 9.67 -30.59 -5.24
N GLY A 344 9.84 -30.43 -6.55
CA GLY A 344 8.88 -29.74 -7.43
C GLY A 344 7.71 -30.62 -7.88
N GLU A 345 6.59 -30.00 -8.27
CA GLU A 345 5.37 -30.72 -8.69
C GLU A 345 5.57 -31.64 -9.92
N PHE A 346 6.55 -31.35 -10.78
CA PHE A 346 6.94 -32.18 -11.94
C PHE A 346 8.19 -33.05 -11.70
N GLU A 347 8.61 -33.25 -10.45
CA GLU A 347 9.64 -34.25 -10.12
C GLU A 347 9.14 -35.69 -10.39
N MET A 348 7.82 -35.89 -10.38
CA MET A 348 7.20 -37.16 -10.75
C MET A 348 7.00 -37.26 -12.26
N ALA A 349 7.16 -38.47 -12.80
CA ALA A 349 6.86 -38.71 -14.19
C ALA A 349 5.37 -38.43 -14.48
N SER A 350 5.12 -37.68 -15.56
CA SER A 350 3.78 -37.39 -16.07
C SER A 350 3.51 -38.23 -17.32
N ARG A 351 2.28 -38.74 -17.46
CA ARG A 351 1.82 -39.38 -18.70
C ARG A 351 1.28 -38.37 -19.71
N HIS A 352 0.91 -37.17 -19.26
CA HIS A 352 0.35 -36.11 -20.09
C HIS A 352 1.43 -35.28 -20.79
N ILE A 353 2.65 -35.24 -20.23
CA ILE A 353 3.76 -34.46 -20.77
C ILE A 353 4.92 -35.42 -21.06
N PRO A 354 5.13 -35.82 -22.33
CA PRO A 354 6.26 -36.64 -22.70
C PRO A 354 7.54 -35.81 -22.83
N GLY A 355 8.67 -36.35 -22.35
CA GLY A 355 9.98 -35.75 -22.56
C GLY A 355 10.28 -34.54 -21.68
N LYS A 356 11.10 -33.61 -22.19
CA LYS A 356 11.53 -32.42 -21.45
C LYS A 356 10.37 -31.43 -21.30
N LEU A 357 10.15 -30.93 -20.08
CA LEU A 357 9.12 -29.91 -19.83
C LEU A 357 9.47 -28.60 -20.56
N GLU A 358 8.47 -28.03 -21.21
CA GLU A 358 8.52 -26.76 -21.93
C GLU A 358 7.26 -25.97 -21.56
N ASP A 359 7.33 -24.66 -21.73
CA ASP A 359 6.28 -23.73 -21.33
C ASP A 359 4.94 -23.97 -22.02
N LYS A 360 4.99 -24.35 -23.30
CA LYS A 360 3.80 -24.74 -24.06
C LYS A 360 3.03 -25.88 -23.39
N HIS A 361 3.71 -26.80 -22.69
CA HIS A 361 3.05 -27.91 -21.99
C HIS A 361 2.24 -27.45 -20.79
N CYS A 362 2.60 -26.33 -20.16
CA CYS A 362 1.84 -25.76 -19.05
C CYS A 362 0.54 -25.13 -19.55
N LEU A 363 0.63 -24.42 -20.68
CA LEU A 363 -0.48 -23.71 -21.31
C LEU A 363 -1.52 -24.64 -21.95
N MET A 364 -1.21 -25.93 -22.12
CA MET A 364 -2.19 -26.95 -22.52
C MET A 364 -3.28 -27.18 -21.48
N CYS A 365 -3.01 -26.88 -20.20
CA CYS A 365 -3.96 -27.13 -19.11
C CYS A 365 -4.28 -25.87 -18.30
N HIS A 366 -3.43 -24.85 -18.34
CA HIS A 366 -3.55 -23.67 -17.51
C HIS A 366 -3.88 -22.41 -18.31
N ASP A 367 -4.87 -21.67 -17.80
CA ASP A 367 -5.17 -20.32 -18.26
C ASP A 367 -4.25 -19.32 -17.55
N ASN A 368 -3.43 -18.63 -18.34
CA ASN A 368 -2.46 -17.65 -17.87
C ASN A 368 -3.06 -16.23 -17.72
N SER A 369 -4.31 -16.01 -18.14
CA SER A 369 -4.94 -14.67 -18.16
C SER A 369 -5.04 -14.03 -16.76
N LYS A 370 -5.12 -14.84 -15.70
CA LYS A 370 -5.26 -14.39 -14.30
C LYS A 370 -4.06 -14.72 -13.41
N HIS A 371 -2.99 -15.28 -13.97
CA HIS A 371 -1.81 -15.79 -13.27
C HIS A 371 -1.15 -14.76 -12.33
N ARG A 372 -1.13 -13.47 -12.73
CA ARG A 372 -0.52 -12.36 -11.97
C ARG A 372 -1.21 -12.07 -10.62
N ASN A 373 -2.41 -12.59 -10.39
CA ASN A 373 -3.13 -12.44 -9.12
C ASN A 373 -2.86 -13.58 -8.13
N GLY A 374 -1.84 -14.42 -8.39
CA GLY A 374 -1.50 -15.59 -7.56
C GLY A 374 -2.45 -16.78 -7.75
N VAL A 375 -3.27 -16.74 -8.79
CA VAL A 375 -4.23 -17.80 -9.14
C VAL A 375 -3.93 -18.29 -10.55
N VAL A 376 -3.58 -19.57 -10.67
CA VAL A 376 -3.49 -20.25 -11.96
C VAL A 376 -4.78 -21.04 -12.16
N SER A 377 -5.59 -20.61 -13.12
CA SER A 377 -6.83 -21.30 -13.47
C SER A 377 -6.54 -22.44 -14.43
N LEU A 378 -7.48 -23.39 -14.54
CA LEU A 378 -7.48 -24.35 -15.63
C LEU A 378 -8.12 -23.70 -16.85
N ILE A 379 -7.64 -24.05 -18.04
CA ILE A 379 -8.26 -23.66 -19.31
C ILE A 379 -9.24 -24.75 -19.72
N ASP A 380 -10.37 -24.41 -20.32
CA ASP A 380 -11.32 -25.42 -20.79
C ASP A 380 -10.72 -26.15 -22.02
N PRO A 381 -10.42 -27.47 -21.93
CA PRO A 381 -9.77 -28.19 -23.01
C PRO A 381 -10.59 -28.24 -24.31
N ASP A 382 -11.91 -28.13 -24.24
CA ASP A 382 -12.81 -28.13 -25.40
C ASP A 382 -12.97 -26.73 -26.03
N SER A 383 -12.45 -25.69 -25.36
CA SER A 383 -12.56 -24.30 -25.84
C SER A 383 -11.48 -23.88 -26.83
N GLU A 384 -10.62 -24.80 -27.26
CA GLU A 384 -9.42 -24.49 -28.06
C GLU A 384 -8.52 -23.41 -27.40
N GLY A 385 -8.56 -23.34 -26.07
CA GLY A 385 -7.78 -22.37 -25.29
C GLY A 385 -8.36 -20.96 -25.23
N THR A 386 -9.67 -20.79 -25.47
CA THR A 386 -10.33 -19.48 -25.46
C THR A 386 -11.09 -19.16 -24.17
N GLU A 387 -11.48 -20.17 -23.40
CA GLU A 387 -12.32 -19.99 -22.21
C GLU A 387 -11.71 -20.62 -20.94
N PRO A 388 -11.89 -20.01 -19.76
CA PRO A 388 -11.43 -20.57 -18.49
C PRO A 388 -12.38 -21.68 -18.00
N TRP A 389 -11.80 -22.72 -17.39
CA TRP A 389 -12.55 -23.81 -16.80
C TRP A 389 -13.29 -23.39 -15.52
N THR A 390 -14.57 -23.76 -15.41
CA THR A 390 -15.43 -23.41 -14.25
C THR A 390 -15.97 -24.63 -13.49
N GLY A 391 -15.76 -25.85 -13.98
CA GLY A 391 -16.26 -27.08 -13.38
C GLY A 391 -15.36 -27.67 -12.29
N SER A 392 -15.67 -28.89 -11.85
CA SER A 392 -14.81 -29.60 -10.89
C SER A 392 -13.52 -30.12 -11.54
N ARG A 393 -12.53 -30.52 -10.75
CA ARG A 393 -11.30 -31.13 -11.28
C ARG A 393 -11.55 -32.51 -11.92
N THR A 394 -12.52 -33.26 -11.40
CA THR A 394 -12.91 -34.55 -11.99
C THR A 394 -13.50 -34.33 -13.38
N ASP A 395 -14.39 -33.36 -13.50
CA ASP A 395 -15.02 -33.00 -14.77
C ASP A 395 -13.97 -32.47 -15.77
N PHE A 396 -12.99 -31.70 -15.29
CA PHE A 396 -11.86 -31.25 -16.11
C PHE A 396 -11.05 -32.43 -16.68
N CYS A 397 -10.76 -33.46 -15.88
CA CYS A 397 -10.05 -34.62 -16.40
C CYS A 397 -10.88 -35.36 -17.45
N LEU A 398 -12.21 -35.34 -17.31
CA LEU A 398 -13.12 -36.08 -18.18
C LEU A 398 -13.30 -35.41 -19.53
N THR A 399 -13.09 -34.11 -19.70
CA THR A 399 -13.13 -33.48 -21.04
C THR A 399 -12.13 -34.12 -22.00
N CYS A 400 -10.97 -34.56 -21.50
CA CYS A 400 -10.01 -35.31 -22.32
C CYS A 400 -10.21 -36.83 -22.29
N HIS A 401 -10.97 -37.35 -21.32
CA HIS A 401 -11.09 -38.77 -21.00
C HIS A 401 -12.52 -39.31 -21.14
N ASP A 402 -13.39 -38.64 -21.88
CA ASP A 402 -14.78 -39.05 -22.09
C ASP A 402 -14.97 -39.99 -23.29
N GLY A 403 -13.92 -40.18 -24.09
CA GLY A 403 -13.95 -40.98 -25.31
C GLY A 403 -13.82 -40.15 -26.60
N GLU A 404 -14.02 -38.84 -26.53
CA GLU A 404 -13.95 -37.90 -27.65
C GLU A 404 -12.98 -36.75 -27.31
N PRO A 405 -11.65 -37.00 -27.27
CA PRO A 405 -10.70 -36.00 -26.82
C PRO A 405 -10.68 -34.73 -27.70
N PRO A 406 -10.38 -33.56 -27.11
CA PRO A 406 -10.21 -32.32 -27.85
C PRO A 406 -9.12 -32.39 -28.91
N GLU A 407 -9.17 -31.49 -29.88
CA GLU A 407 -8.16 -31.39 -30.93
C GLU A 407 -6.75 -31.21 -30.35
N GLY A 408 -5.79 -32.01 -30.83
CA GLY A 408 -4.41 -32.01 -30.33
C GLY A 408 -4.14 -32.98 -29.17
N VAL A 409 -5.17 -33.57 -28.55
CA VAL A 409 -5.02 -34.65 -27.56
C VAL A 409 -5.06 -36.01 -28.26
N SER A 410 -4.00 -36.81 -28.09
CA SER A 410 -3.92 -38.14 -28.70
C SER A 410 -3.62 -39.22 -27.67
N PHE A 411 -4.27 -40.37 -27.83
CA PHE A 411 -4.07 -41.54 -26.98
C PHE A 411 -3.44 -42.70 -27.78
N PRO A 412 -2.67 -43.59 -27.12
CA PRO A 412 -2.09 -44.76 -27.78
C PRO A 412 -3.16 -45.64 -28.45
N THR A 413 -2.87 -46.11 -29.66
CA THR A 413 -3.79 -46.90 -30.50
C THR A 413 -4.08 -48.31 -29.97
N GLN A 414 -3.35 -48.79 -28.95
CA GLN A 414 -3.55 -50.12 -28.35
C GLN A 414 -3.60 -50.03 -26.82
N PHE A 415 -4.69 -50.52 -26.23
CA PHE A 415 -4.88 -50.60 -24.78
C PHE A 415 -5.66 -51.87 -24.40
N LYS A 416 -5.41 -52.40 -23.19
CA LYS A 416 -6.21 -53.46 -22.57
C LYS A 416 -7.09 -52.85 -21.48
N GLY A 417 -8.40 -53.11 -21.47
CA GLY A 417 -9.37 -52.55 -20.51
C GLY A 417 -10.22 -51.41 -21.11
N THR A 418 -10.77 -50.52 -20.26
CA THR A 418 -11.66 -49.41 -20.73
C THR A 418 -10.94 -48.30 -21.51
N GLY A 419 -9.63 -48.43 -21.74
CA GLY A 419 -8.87 -47.46 -22.53
C GLY A 419 -8.72 -46.10 -21.87
N PHE A 420 -8.75 -45.05 -22.68
CA PHE A 420 -8.70 -43.66 -22.24
C PHE A 420 -10.08 -43.10 -21.89
N ASP A 421 -11.17 -43.77 -22.32
CA ASP A 421 -12.53 -43.48 -21.87
C ASP A 421 -12.71 -43.90 -20.40
N LYS A 422 -13.05 -42.90 -19.59
CA LYS A 422 -13.30 -42.96 -18.16
C LYS A 422 -14.70 -42.51 -17.81
N MET A 423 -15.65 -42.44 -18.74
CA MET A 423 -17.04 -42.08 -18.43
C MET A 423 -17.67 -43.04 -17.42
N MET A 424 -17.25 -44.31 -17.43
CA MET A 424 -17.65 -45.30 -16.42
C MET A 424 -17.21 -44.93 -14.99
N PHE A 425 -16.24 -44.03 -14.82
CA PHE A 425 -15.81 -43.52 -13.51
C PHE A 425 -16.87 -42.62 -12.87
N LEU A 426 -17.68 -41.88 -13.66
CA LEU A 426 -18.75 -41.02 -13.14
C LEU A 426 -19.75 -41.77 -12.27
N GLY A 427 -20.01 -43.05 -12.57
CA GLY A 427 -20.89 -43.91 -11.79
C GLY A 427 -20.28 -44.48 -10.50
N SER A 428 -19.00 -44.21 -10.22
CA SER A 428 -18.31 -44.73 -9.04
C SER A 428 -18.61 -43.92 -7.78
N ARG A 429 -18.41 -44.52 -6.61
CA ARG A 429 -18.50 -43.77 -5.34
C ARG A 429 -17.41 -42.69 -5.21
N LEU A 430 -16.27 -42.88 -5.89
CA LEU A 430 -15.11 -41.99 -5.83
C LEU A 430 -15.29 -40.72 -6.66
N SER A 431 -15.97 -40.78 -7.82
CA SER A 431 -16.26 -39.59 -8.65
C SER A 431 -17.11 -38.54 -7.93
N GLN A 432 -17.92 -38.97 -6.96
CA GLN A 432 -18.79 -38.11 -6.15
C GLN A 432 -18.08 -37.46 -4.95
N THR A 433 -16.82 -37.82 -4.71
CA THR A 433 -16.00 -37.22 -3.65
C THR A 433 -15.29 -35.97 -4.16
N LYS A 434 -14.82 -35.10 -3.25
CA LYS A 434 -14.06 -33.90 -3.64
C LYS A 434 -12.69 -34.25 -4.20
N GLU A 435 -12.17 -35.42 -3.85
CA GLU A 435 -10.88 -35.95 -4.26
C GLU A 435 -10.94 -36.51 -5.68
N GLY A 436 -12.02 -37.23 -6.04
CA GLY A 436 -12.25 -37.72 -7.41
C GLY A 436 -11.06 -38.48 -8.00
N CYS A 437 -10.63 -38.10 -9.21
CA CYS A 437 -9.42 -38.64 -9.85
C CYS A 437 -8.15 -38.38 -9.01
N SER A 438 -8.13 -37.29 -8.23
CA SER A 438 -6.98 -36.91 -7.41
C SER A 438 -6.74 -37.81 -6.20
N TYR A 439 -7.63 -38.78 -5.94
CA TYR A 439 -7.40 -39.81 -4.93
C TYR A 439 -6.23 -40.73 -5.29
N CYS A 440 -6.05 -41.03 -6.59
CA CYS A 440 -4.98 -41.89 -7.10
C CYS A 440 -3.96 -41.12 -7.95
N HIS A 441 -4.33 -39.97 -8.51
CA HIS A 441 -3.50 -39.16 -9.38
C HIS A 441 -3.10 -37.87 -8.68
N LEU A 442 -1.87 -37.41 -8.90
CA LEU A 442 -1.52 -36.02 -8.57
C LEU A 442 -1.70 -35.16 -9.82
N PRO A 443 -1.94 -33.84 -9.68
CA PRO A 443 -2.24 -32.98 -10.83
C PRO A 443 -1.17 -33.02 -11.93
N HIS A 444 0.09 -33.21 -11.57
CA HIS A 444 1.24 -33.16 -12.47
C HIS A 444 2.00 -34.48 -12.61
N GLY A 445 1.48 -35.57 -12.05
CA GLY A 445 2.12 -36.88 -12.12
C GLY A 445 1.42 -37.94 -11.27
N SER A 446 2.08 -39.08 -11.05
CA SER A 446 1.56 -40.08 -10.14
C SER A 446 2.69 -40.76 -9.37
N PRO A 447 2.52 -41.00 -8.06
CA PRO A 447 3.47 -41.79 -7.29
C PRO A 447 3.33 -43.30 -7.55
N TYR A 448 2.31 -43.74 -8.30
CA TYR A 448 2.04 -45.15 -8.55
C TYR A 448 2.58 -45.58 -9.92
N PRO A 449 3.64 -46.41 -9.98
CA PRO A 449 4.25 -46.84 -11.24
C PRO A 449 3.29 -47.57 -12.17
N SER A 450 2.25 -48.22 -11.62
CA SER A 450 1.19 -48.88 -12.40
C SER A 450 0.40 -47.93 -13.29
N LEU A 451 0.27 -46.66 -12.91
CA LEU A 451 -0.41 -45.61 -13.66
C LEU A 451 0.51 -44.96 -14.71
N LEU A 452 1.82 -45.21 -14.61
CA LEU A 452 2.88 -44.68 -15.47
C LEU A 452 3.42 -45.69 -16.51
N LYS A 453 2.92 -46.93 -16.53
CA LYS A 453 3.43 -48.01 -17.39
C LYS A 453 3.42 -47.61 -18.89
N ASN A 454 4.57 -47.78 -19.55
CA ASN A 454 4.92 -47.48 -20.95
C ASN A 454 5.64 -46.14 -21.24
N LEU A 455 6.08 -45.35 -20.25
CA LEU A 455 6.92 -44.17 -20.50
C LEU A 455 8.34 -44.48 -21.02
N HIS A 456 8.77 -45.75 -20.95
CA HIS A 456 10.08 -46.24 -21.41
C HIS A 456 10.00 -47.56 -22.17
N ALA A 457 9.05 -47.70 -23.11
CA ALA A 457 9.20 -48.67 -24.19
C ALA A 457 9.68 -47.89 -25.41
N HIS A 458 10.89 -48.23 -25.89
CA HIS A 458 11.57 -47.64 -27.04
C HIS A 458 10.70 -47.53 -28.29
#